data_AF-B3NSK8-F1
#
_entry.id   AF-B3NSK8-F1
#
_cell.length_a   1.000
_cell.length_b   1.000
_cell.length_c   1.000
_cell.angle_alpha   90.00
_cell.angle_beta   90.00
_cell.angle_gamma   90.00
#
_symmetry.space_group_name_H-M   'P 1'
#
loop_
_entity.id
_entity.type
_entity.pdbx_description
1 polymer ?
#
loop_
_entity_poly.entity_id
_entity_poly.type
_entity_poly.pdbx_seq_one_letter_code
_entity_poly.pdbx_strand_id
1 'polypeptide(L)'
;MFALLLILTGWQLLWSWPAASTSINEPVPILKSVAEQLSSGSYLFSYETADGTYREELGIANTDSKRSGDDLEVSGTYRYIDDAGQEVEVRYTADKNGFLPHVRYSSKGKACKPFRIEPLSLMGAHS
;
A
#
# COMPACT_ATOMS: atom_id res chain seq x y z
N MET A 1 -24.41 15.64 -57.40
CA MET A 1 -24.17 16.73 -56.41
C MET A 1 -25.55 17.12 -55.88
N PHE A 2 -26.16 16.49 -54.88
CA PHE A 2 -25.70 16.08 -53.55
C PHE A 2 -26.39 14.76 -53.18
N ALA A 3 -25.69 13.64 -53.33
CA ALA A 3 -26.11 12.34 -52.82
C ALA A 3 -25.16 11.98 -51.68
N LEU A 4 -25.31 12.63 -50.51
CA LEU A 4 -24.46 12.35 -49.33
C LEU A 4 -24.91 13.16 -48.10
N LEU A 5 -26.12 12.90 -47.58
CA LEU A 5 -26.54 13.57 -46.33
C LEU A 5 -27.41 12.73 -45.40
N LEU A 6 -27.32 11.39 -45.46
CA LEU A 6 -27.98 10.50 -44.50
C LEU A 6 -27.15 9.22 -44.22
N ILE A 7 -25.85 9.35 -43.97
CA ILE A 7 -25.01 8.21 -43.53
C ILE A 7 -24.19 8.54 -42.27
N LEU A 8 -24.52 9.61 -41.56
CA LEU A 8 -23.74 10.06 -40.39
C LEU A 8 -24.41 9.84 -39.02
N THR A 9 -25.50 9.07 -38.95
CA THR A 9 -26.17 8.76 -37.67
C THR A 9 -26.14 7.27 -37.31
N GLY A 10 -25.67 6.41 -38.21
CA GLY A 10 -25.65 4.95 -38.02
C GLY A 10 -24.45 4.38 -37.25
N TRP A 11 -23.53 5.23 -36.75
CA TRP A 11 -22.30 4.75 -36.08
C TRP A 11 -22.35 4.81 -34.54
N GLN A 12 -23.36 5.45 -33.94
CA GLN A 12 -23.32 5.74 -32.50
C GLN A 12 -23.82 4.62 -31.58
N LEU A 13 -24.08 3.41 -32.09
CA LEU A 13 -24.63 2.31 -31.28
C LEU A 13 -23.70 1.09 -31.12
N LEU A 14 -22.46 1.16 -31.58
CA LEU A 14 -21.45 0.12 -31.32
C LEU A 14 -20.22 0.65 -30.55
N TRP A 15 -20.44 1.65 -29.69
CA TRP A 15 -19.54 1.99 -28.60
C TRP A 15 -20.28 1.80 -27.26
N SER A 16 -20.87 0.63 -27.05
CA SER A 16 -20.99 0.14 -25.69
C SER A 16 -19.58 -0.19 -25.24
N TRP A 17 -18.89 0.82 -24.68
CA TRP A 17 -17.70 0.61 -23.88
C TRP A 17 -18.11 -0.44 -22.84
N PRO A 18 -17.50 -1.64 -22.79
CA PRO A 18 -17.69 -2.47 -21.63
C PRO A 18 -17.22 -1.61 -20.48
N ALA A 19 -18.14 -1.23 -19.59
CA ALA A 19 -17.74 -0.74 -18.29
C ALA A 19 -16.87 -1.87 -17.75
N ALA A 20 -15.55 -1.66 -17.76
CA ALA A 20 -14.63 -2.52 -17.05
C ALA A 20 -15.25 -2.62 -15.67
N SER A 21 -15.70 -3.81 -15.28
CA SER A 21 -16.28 -4.04 -13.99
C SER A 21 -15.21 -3.61 -13.00
N THR A 22 -15.37 -2.42 -12.43
CA THR A 22 -14.59 -1.96 -11.31
C THR A 22 -14.69 -3.10 -10.31
N SER A 23 -13.59 -3.80 -10.03
CA SER A 23 -13.60 -4.71 -8.90
C SER A 23 -13.95 -3.82 -7.72
N ILE A 24 -15.18 -3.95 -7.22
CA ILE A 24 -15.54 -3.37 -5.94
C ILE A 24 -14.73 -4.21 -4.97
N ASN A 25 -13.47 -3.80 -4.74
CA ASN A 25 -12.67 -4.41 -3.71
C ASN A 25 -13.42 -4.05 -2.43
N GLU A 26 -14.00 -5.05 -1.79
CA GLU A 26 -14.69 -4.86 -0.52
C GLU A 26 -13.73 -4.11 0.42
N PRO A 27 -14.24 -3.18 1.24
CA PRO A 27 -13.39 -2.42 2.14
C PRO A 27 -12.60 -3.38 3.03
N VAL A 28 -11.27 -3.21 3.07
CA VAL A 28 -10.40 -4.05 3.89
C VAL A 28 -10.76 -3.85 5.36
N PRO A 29 -11.10 -4.93 6.11
CA PRO A 29 -11.47 -4.80 7.52
C PRO A 29 -10.32 -4.28 8.39
N ILE A 30 -10.65 -3.42 9.35
CA ILE A 30 -9.75 -3.01 10.44
C ILE A 30 -9.85 -4.07 11.54
N LEU A 31 -8.73 -4.70 11.88
CA LEU A 31 -8.64 -5.71 12.93
C LEU A 31 -8.45 -5.08 14.32
N LYS A 32 -7.65 -4.01 14.40
CA LYS A 32 -7.39 -3.26 15.63
C LYS A 32 -7.25 -1.78 15.34
N SER A 33 -7.68 -0.96 16.29
CA SER A 33 -7.54 0.50 16.23
C SER A 33 -7.45 1.07 17.64
N VAL A 34 -6.49 1.96 17.86
CA VAL A 34 -6.31 2.74 19.08
C VAL A 34 -6.05 4.18 18.67
N ALA A 35 -6.68 5.14 19.35
CA ALA A 35 -6.43 6.56 19.19
C ALA A 35 -6.63 7.25 20.54
N GLU A 36 -5.57 7.84 21.07
CA GLU A 36 -5.55 8.46 22.38
C GLU A 36 -4.90 9.83 22.29
N GLN A 37 -5.53 10.81 22.95
CA GLN A 37 -4.99 12.15 23.11
C GLN A 37 -4.72 12.39 24.59
N LEU A 38 -3.51 12.84 24.90
CA LEU A 38 -3.05 13.11 26.25
C LEU A 38 -3.31 14.57 26.61
N SER A 39 -3.47 14.83 27.92
CA SER A 39 -3.64 16.20 28.44
C SER A 39 -2.43 17.10 28.20
N SER A 40 -1.25 16.51 27.94
CA SER A 40 -0.02 17.22 27.54
C SER A 40 -0.06 17.78 26.12
N GLY A 41 -1.08 17.44 25.32
CA GLY A 41 -1.12 17.74 23.88
C GLY A 41 -0.45 16.68 23.01
N SER A 42 0.23 15.71 23.62
CA SER A 42 0.75 14.52 22.96
C SER A 42 -0.38 13.57 22.52
N TYR A 43 -0.14 12.71 21.54
CA TYR A 43 -1.11 11.71 21.09
C TYR A 43 -0.43 10.39 20.73
N LEU A 44 -1.21 9.32 20.75
CA LEU A 44 -0.83 8.00 20.26
C LEU A 44 -1.94 7.49 19.36
N PHE A 45 -1.59 6.91 18.21
CA PHE A 45 -2.53 6.08 17.47
C PHE A 45 -1.86 4.83 16.91
N SER A 46 -2.66 3.79 16.72
CA SER A 46 -2.25 2.61 15.99
C SER A 46 -3.44 1.94 15.30
N TYR A 47 -3.19 1.29 14.18
CA TYR A 47 -4.18 0.43 13.54
C TYR A 47 -3.53 -0.76 12.82
N GLU A 48 -4.31 -1.83 12.69
CA GLU A 48 -3.97 -3.05 11.97
C GLU A 48 -5.15 -3.43 11.09
N THR A 49 -4.91 -3.79 9.84
CA THR A 49 -5.95 -4.18 8.87
C THR A 49 -5.72 -5.61 8.37
N ALA A 50 -6.78 -6.21 7.82
CA ALA A 50 -6.77 -7.62 7.42
C ALA A 50 -5.82 -7.94 6.26
N ASP A 51 -5.39 -6.93 5.48
CA ASP A 51 -4.42 -7.09 4.39
C ASP A 51 -2.95 -7.14 4.88
N GLY A 52 -2.73 -6.97 6.19
CA GLY A 52 -1.39 -6.95 6.79
C GLY A 52 -0.79 -5.55 6.94
N THR A 53 -1.52 -4.49 6.55
CA THR A 53 -1.09 -3.11 6.81
C THR A 53 -1.19 -2.80 8.30
N TYR A 54 -0.13 -2.20 8.82
CA TYR A 54 0.00 -1.81 10.21
C TYR A 54 0.61 -0.41 10.32
N ARG A 55 0.13 0.40 11.27
CA ARG A 55 0.75 1.67 11.62
C ARG A 55 0.66 1.91 13.12
N GLU A 56 1.72 2.46 13.69
CA GLU A 56 1.75 3.05 15.02
C GLU A 56 2.47 4.40 14.96
N GLU A 57 2.01 5.36 15.74
CA GLU A 57 2.58 6.70 15.79
C GLU A 57 2.36 7.33 17.16
N LEU A 58 3.42 7.94 17.68
CA LEU A 58 3.45 8.72 18.91
C LEU A 58 3.91 10.15 18.57
N GLY A 59 3.04 11.13 18.82
CA GLY A 59 3.36 12.55 18.74
C GLY A 59 3.57 13.13 20.13
N ILE A 60 4.72 13.75 20.37
CA ILE A 60 5.07 14.41 21.63
C ILE A 60 5.11 15.92 21.40
N ALA A 61 4.17 16.63 22.02
CA ALA A 61 4.16 18.09 22.02
C ALA A 61 5.17 18.59 23.06
N ASN A 62 6.17 19.36 22.62
CA ASN A 62 7.14 19.98 23.52
C ASN A 62 6.64 21.37 23.93
N THR A 63 6.24 21.51 25.20
CA THR A 63 5.76 22.79 25.76
C THR A 63 6.87 23.58 26.48
N ASP A 64 8.13 23.23 26.28
CA ASP A 64 9.25 23.85 26.98
C ASP A 64 9.43 25.32 26.56
N SER A 65 8.96 26.23 27.42
CA SER A 65 9.03 27.70 27.30
C SER A 65 10.42 28.31 27.00
N LYS A 66 11.49 27.53 27.07
CA LYS A 66 12.86 27.96 26.72
C LYS A 66 13.26 27.68 25.27
N ARG A 67 12.49 26.86 24.55
CA ARG A 67 12.68 26.59 23.13
C ARG A 67 11.65 27.44 22.38
N SER A 68 12.12 28.26 21.46
CA SER A 68 11.26 29.16 20.70
C SER A 68 10.32 28.35 19.80
N GLY A 69 9.08 28.14 20.23
CA GLY A 69 8.00 27.56 19.44
C GLY A 69 7.46 26.23 19.99
N ASP A 70 6.15 26.02 19.81
CA ASP A 70 5.50 24.72 20.01
C ASP A 70 6.12 23.71 19.02
N ASP A 71 7.05 22.89 19.50
CA ASP A 71 7.77 21.91 18.67
C ASP A 71 7.13 20.53 18.84
N LEU A 72 6.76 19.88 17.75
CA LEU A 72 6.15 18.55 17.75
C LEU A 72 7.16 17.54 17.22
N GLU A 73 7.49 16.55 18.05
CA GLU A 73 8.26 15.38 17.61
C GLU A 73 7.30 14.22 17.37
N VAL A 74 7.32 13.65 16.18
CA VAL A 74 6.50 12.49 15.80
C VAL A 74 7.41 11.30 15.53
N SER A 75 7.15 10.17 16.16
CA SER A 75 7.86 8.92 15.90
C SER A 75 6.88 7.79 15.64
N GLY A 76 7.25 6.84 14.82
CA GLY A 76 6.35 5.75 14.50
C GLY A 76 6.93 4.68 13.61
N THR A 77 6.09 3.69 13.34
CA THR A 77 6.37 2.60 12.41
C THR A 77 5.16 2.38 11.52
N TYR A 78 5.37 2.17 10.23
CA TYR A 78 4.34 1.56 9.38
C TYR A 78 4.90 0.35 8.63
N ARG A 79 4.03 -0.63 8.39
CA ARG A 79 4.35 -1.86 7.67
C ARG A 79 3.26 -2.20 6.66
N TYR A 80 3.68 -2.76 5.54
CA TYR A 80 2.78 -3.26 4.49
C TYR A 80 3.45 -4.39 3.71
N ILE A 81 2.66 -5.13 2.94
CA ILE A 81 3.14 -6.12 1.97
C ILE A 81 3.20 -5.46 0.60
N ASP A 82 4.35 -5.48 -0.04
CA ASP A 82 4.52 -4.92 -1.39
C ASP A 82 4.00 -5.88 -2.49
N ASP A 83 4.05 -5.42 -3.75
CA ASP A 83 3.59 -6.19 -4.91
C ASP A 83 4.39 -7.49 -5.13
N ALA A 84 5.59 -7.60 -4.57
CA ALA A 84 6.42 -8.79 -4.60
C ALA A 84 6.13 -9.76 -3.45
N GLY A 85 5.20 -9.42 -2.55
CA GLY A 85 4.89 -10.19 -1.34
C GLY A 85 5.93 -10.04 -0.22
N GLN A 86 6.82 -9.05 -0.33
CA GLN A 86 7.81 -8.72 0.69
C GLN A 86 7.19 -7.77 1.74
N GLU A 87 7.44 -8.03 3.01
CA GLU A 87 7.03 -7.10 4.07
C GLU A 87 8.02 -5.94 4.12
N VAL A 88 7.51 -4.72 3.98
CA VAL A 88 8.26 -3.48 4.11
C VAL A 88 7.94 -2.86 5.45
N GLU A 89 8.95 -2.60 6.27
CA GLU A 89 8.85 -1.85 7.53
C GLU A 89 9.58 -0.53 7.41
N VAL A 90 8.90 0.56 7.76
CA VAL A 90 9.49 1.89 7.85
C VAL A 90 9.32 2.41 9.26
N ARG A 91 10.45 2.61 9.95
CA ARG A 91 10.51 3.33 11.22
C ARG A 91 10.93 4.76 10.94
N TYR A 92 10.37 5.73 11.65
CA TYR A 92 10.69 7.12 11.41
C TYR A 92 10.63 7.98 12.67
N THR A 93 11.37 9.07 12.61
CA THR A 93 11.24 10.23 13.50
C THR A 93 11.12 11.48 12.63
N ALA A 94 10.20 12.37 12.99
CA ALA A 94 9.97 13.66 12.35
C ALA A 94 10.00 14.75 13.42
N ASP A 95 10.87 15.74 13.24
CA ASP A 95 11.00 16.90 14.11
C ASP A 95 11.19 18.16 13.26
N LYS A 96 11.55 19.29 13.88
CA LYS A 96 11.89 20.55 13.20
C LYS A 96 13.00 20.44 12.14
N ASN A 97 13.84 19.40 12.17
CA ASN A 97 14.91 19.17 11.21
C ASN A 97 14.45 18.30 10.02
N GLY A 98 13.21 17.80 10.05
CA GLY A 98 12.59 17.05 8.96
C GLY A 98 12.33 15.58 9.32
N PHE A 99 12.09 14.79 8.27
CA PHE A 99 11.72 13.37 8.37
C PHE A 99 12.93 12.46 8.19
N LEU A 100 13.17 11.57 9.15
CA LEU A 100 14.29 10.63 9.19
C LEU A 100 13.78 9.18 9.18
N PRO A 101 13.65 8.54 8.00
CA PRO A 101 13.17 7.16 7.89
C PRO A 101 14.31 6.13 7.92
N HIS A 102 13.98 4.95 8.43
CA HIS A 102 14.77 3.73 8.32
C HIS A 102 13.89 2.60 7.77
N VAL A 103 14.24 2.07 6.60
CA VAL A 103 13.47 1.04 5.91
C VAL A 103 14.13 -0.33 6.10
N ARG A 104 13.32 -1.34 6.43
CA ARG A 104 13.70 -2.75 6.43
C ARG A 104 12.78 -3.55 5.51
N TYR A 105 13.39 -4.48 4.78
CA TYR A 105 12.70 -5.40 3.89
C TYR A 105 12.79 -6.82 4.47
N SER A 106 11.66 -7.49 4.64
CA SER A 106 11.56 -8.85 5.18
C SER A 106 10.93 -9.77 4.14
N SER A 107 11.71 -10.67 3.55
CA SER A 107 11.16 -11.74 2.72
C SER A 107 10.47 -12.75 3.64
N LYS A 108 9.13 -12.79 3.68
CA LYS A 108 8.46 -13.96 4.27
C LYS A 108 8.84 -15.16 3.42
N GLY A 109 9.57 -16.10 4.02
CA GLY A 109 10.14 -17.27 3.36
C GLY A 109 9.11 -18.24 2.79
N LYS A 110 8.37 -17.85 1.75
CA LYS A 110 7.95 -18.80 0.74
C LYS A 110 9.20 -19.05 -0.10
N ALA A 111 9.86 -20.18 0.15
CA ALA A 111 10.76 -20.76 -0.83
C ALA A 111 9.98 -20.81 -2.15
N CYS A 112 10.29 -19.89 -3.06
CA CYS A 112 9.91 -20.08 -4.45
C CYS A 112 10.56 -21.42 -4.81
N LYS A 113 9.76 -22.46 -5.08
CA LYS A 113 10.31 -23.75 -5.50
C LYS A 113 11.25 -23.42 -6.66
N PRO A 114 12.54 -23.82 -6.63
CA PRO A 114 13.39 -23.58 -7.77
C PRO A 114 12.66 -24.16 -8.98
N PHE A 115 12.45 -23.33 -10.00
CA PHE A 115 11.91 -23.76 -11.28
C PHE A 115 12.91 -24.78 -11.83
N ARG A 116 12.68 -26.05 -11.48
CA ARG A 116 13.45 -27.17 -12.01
C ARG A 116 12.95 -27.34 -13.44
N ILE A 117 13.77 -26.88 -14.38
CA ILE A 117 13.60 -27.23 -15.78
C ILE A 117 13.87 -28.73 -15.82
N GLU A 118 12.80 -29.54 -15.82
CA GLU A 118 12.92 -30.95 -16.17
C GLU A 118 13.44 -30.97 -17.62
N PRO A 119 14.64 -31.48 -17.91
CA PRO A 119 15.03 -31.70 -19.29
C PRO A 119 14.00 -32.65 -19.89
N LEU A 120 13.49 -32.30 -21.07
CA LEU A 120 12.63 -33.17 -21.87
C LEU A 120 13.42 -34.46 -22.16
N SER A 121 13.32 -35.44 -21.28
CA SER A 121 13.84 -36.78 -21.57
C SER A 121 12.88 -37.37 -22.59
N LEU A 122 13.30 -37.29 -23.84
CA LEU A 122 12.69 -37.87 -25.02
C LEU A 122 12.11 -39.25 -24.69
N MET A 123 10.79 -39.38 -24.91
CA MET A 123 10.20 -40.66 -25.21
C MET A 123 10.97 -41.33 -26.36
N GLY A 124 11.34 -42.59 -26.14
CA GLY A 124 11.40 -43.59 -27.20
C GLY A 124 12.77 -43.87 -27.79
N ALA A 125 13.32 -45.02 -27.42
CA ALA A 125 13.89 -45.94 -28.40
C ALA A 125 13.57 -47.36 -27.94
N HIS A 126 12.54 -47.93 -28.54
CA HIS A 126 12.42 -49.36 -28.70
C HIS A 126 13.62 -49.85 -29.53
N SER A 127 14.35 -50.83 -29.02
CA SER A 127 14.76 -52.00 -29.81
C SER A 127 14.99 -53.18 -28.89
#